data_AF-A0AAV3PZP2-F1
#
_entry.id   AF-A0AAV3PZP2-F1
#
_cell.length_a   1.000
_cell.length_b   1.000
_cell.length_c   1.000
_cell.angle_alpha   90.00
_cell.angle_beta   90.00
_cell.angle_gamma   90.00
#
_symmetry.space_group_name_H-M   'P 1'
#
loop_
_entity.id
_entity.type
_entity.pdbx_description
1 polymer ?
#
loop_
_entity_poly.entity_id
_entity_poly.type
_entity_poly.pdbx_seq_one_letter_code
_entity_poly.pdbx_strand_id
1 'polypeptide(L)'
;MDRSGYSNAAVNGGETTRAPPPSRQLDYTCTQLQGALMHLASIDPIELCNEAKVEHCRATRDLRSCRRFVHCVLTSCGHASLCEECSQRCDVCPICRVPLQREGLRHRLRLYYECIGAGLISKRCDDRFQDEEESEKKLIPDVQRLYALFDVAFENNLSSLICHCILFNHYILVFEHWSMLVFEGSEAN
;
A
#
# COMPACT_ATOMS: atom_id res chain seq x y z
N MET A 1 -24.82 -34.78 -64.99
CA MET A 1 -25.93 -35.70 -64.69
C MET A 1 -25.32 -36.90 -63.97
N ASP A 2 -25.80 -37.14 -62.75
CA ASP A 2 -25.71 -38.38 -61.94
C ASP A 2 -24.34 -38.88 -61.45
N ARG A 3 -24.16 -39.43 -60.23
CA ARG A 3 -24.92 -39.42 -58.95
C ARG A 3 -24.02 -40.11 -57.89
N SER A 4 -24.14 -39.65 -56.64
CA SER A 4 -24.00 -40.38 -55.36
C SER A 4 -22.68 -41.04 -54.92
N GLY A 5 -22.25 -40.64 -53.71
CA GLY A 5 -21.39 -41.42 -52.81
C GLY A 5 -21.37 -40.79 -51.40
N TYR A 6 -21.96 -41.47 -50.42
CA TYR A 6 -22.15 -41.10 -49.01
C TYR A 6 -20.83 -40.82 -48.25
N SER A 7 -20.87 -39.96 -47.21
CA SER A 7 -20.11 -40.17 -45.94
C SER A 7 -20.52 -39.21 -44.82
N ASN A 8 -20.53 -39.76 -43.61
CA ASN A 8 -21.00 -39.20 -42.33
C ASN A 8 -19.98 -38.29 -41.61
N ALA A 9 -20.53 -37.41 -40.77
CA ALA A 9 -20.09 -36.96 -39.44
C ALA A 9 -18.64 -36.56 -39.16
N ALA A 10 -18.45 -35.34 -38.65
CA ALA A 10 -17.72 -35.10 -37.39
C ALA A 10 -18.02 -33.68 -36.86
N VAL A 11 -18.72 -33.62 -35.74
CA VAL A 11 -18.87 -32.41 -34.92
C VAL A 11 -17.56 -32.26 -34.13
N ASN A 12 -16.72 -31.28 -34.49
CA ASN A 12 -15.53 -30.98 -33.70
C ASN A 12 -15.91 -30.08 -32.51
N GLY A 13 -16.09 -30.72 -31.35
CA GLY A 13 -16.02 -30.06 -30.06
C GLY A 13 -14.58 -29.65 -29.77
N GLY A 14 -14.28 -28.36 -29.97
CA GLY A 14 -13.03 -27.74 -29.55
C GLY A 14 -13.14 -27.28 -28.10
N GLU A 15 -12.90 -28.21 -27.17
CA GLU A 15 -12.77 -27.92 -25.75
C GLU A 15 -11.51 -27.07 -25.55
N THR A 16 -11.69 -25.74 -25.48
CA THR A 16 -10.60 -24.81 -25.18
C THR A 16 -10.28 -24.96 -23.70
N THR A 17 -9.35 -25.85 -23.37
CA THR A 17 -8.75 -25.93 -22.04
C THR A 17 -8.03 -24.61 -21.77
N ARG A 18 -8.75 -23.69 -21.14
CA ARG A 18 -8.24 -22.40 -20.67
C ARG A 18 -7.13 -22.71 -19.67
N ALA A 19 -5.88 -22.49 -20.08
CA ALA A 19 -4.72 -22.64 -19.20
C ALA A 19 -4.98 -21.84 -17.90
N PRO A 20 -4.66 -22.41 -16.72
CA PRO A 20 -4.75 -21.66 -15.48
C PRO A 20 -3.92 -20.38 -15.61
N PRO A 21 -4.39 -19.24 -15.05
CA PRO A 21 -3.63 -18.01 -15.06
C PRO A 21 -2.23 -18.29 -14.49
N PRO A 22 -1.16 -17.73 -15.08
CA PRO A 22 0.18 -17.97 -14.60
C PRO A 22 0.23 -17.62 -13.11
N SER A 23 0.53 -18.62 -12.28
CA SER A 23 0.92 -18.41 -10.90
C SER A 23 2.01 -17.35 -10.94
N ARG A 24 1.77 -16.22 -10.26
CA ARG A 24 2.75 -15.14 -10.11
C ARG A 24 3.92 -15.73 -9.31
N GLN A 25 4.82 -16.45 -9.98
CA GLN A 25 6.07 -16.89 -9.40
C GLN A 25 6.90 -15.64 -9.20
N LEU A 26 6.72 -15.01 -8.05
CA LEU A 26 7.56 -13.91 -7.61
C LEU A 26 8.96 -14.48 -7.43
N ASP A 27 9.94 -13.90 -8.11
CA ASP A 27 11.35 -14.27 -7.93
C ASP A 27 11.83 -13.77 -6.56
N TYR A 28 11.75 -14.63 -5.56
CA TYR A 28 12.18 -14.35 -4.18
C TYR A 28 13.68 -14.08 -4.03
N THR A 29 14.46 -14.24 -5.10
CA THR A 29 15.88 -13.86 -5.20
C THR A 29 16.08 -12.38 -5.51
N CYS A 30 15.02 -11.64 -5.86
CA CYS A 30 15.09 -10.21 -6.13
C CYS A 30 15.30 -9.42 -4.84
N THR A 31 16.42 -8.70 -4.75
CA THR A 31 16.78 -7.88 -3.57
C THR A 31 15.71 -6.86 -3.20
N GLN A 32 14.99 -6.31 -4.19
CA GLN A 32 13.91 -5.35 -3.94
C GLN A 32 12.68 -6.02 -3.31
N LEU A 33 12.34 -7.23 -3.75
CA LEU A 33 11.23 -8.02 -3.18
C LEU A 33 11.52 -8.37 -1.72
N GLN A 34 12.70 -8.93 -1.46
CA GLN A 34 13.10 -9.32 -0.12
C GLN A 34 13.21 -8.10 0.81
N GLY A 35 13.73 -6.97 0.32
CA GLY A 35 13.79 -5.72 1.06
C GLY A 35 12.41 -5.20 1.46
N ALA A 36 11.45 -5.18 0.51
CA ALA A 36 10.09 -4.74 0.79
C ALA A 36 9.37 -5.66 1.80
N LEU A 37 9.53 -6.98 1.67
CA LEU A 37 8.95 -7.94 2.62
C LEU A 37 9.57 -7.83 4.01
N MET A 38 10.89 -7.65 4.10
CA MET A 38 11.56 -7.43 5.39
C MET A 38 11.08 -6.14 6.06
N HIS A 39 10.99 -5.05 5.29
CA HIS A 39 10.47 -3.77 5.80
C HIS A 39 9.01 -3.91 6.26
N LEU A 40 8.16 -4.61 5.50
CA LEU A 40 6.77 -4.91 5.89
C LEU A 40 6.71 -5.80 7.13
N ALA A 41 7.61 -6.77 7.30
CA ALA A 41 7.63 -7.66 8.44
C ALA A 41 8.10 -6.98 9.74
N SER A 42 8.92 -5.94 9.63
CA SER A 42 9.51 -5.21 10.78
C SER A 42 8.75 -3.95 11.17
N ILE A 43 7.76 -3.51 10.40
CA ILE A 43 7.08 -2.24 10.62
C ILE A 43 6.11 -2.32 11.81
N ASP A 44 6.03 -1.24 12.58
CA ASP A 44 5.04 -1.10 13.64
C ASP A 44 3.63 -0.88 13.06
N PRO A 45 2.56 -1.41 13.69
CA PRO A 45 1.19 -1.22 13.21
C PRO A 45 0.77 0.25 13.04
N ILE A 46 1.24 1.14 13.90
CA ILE A 46 0.97 2.60 13.80
C ILE A 46 1.69 3.19 12.57
N GLU A 47 2.93 2.79 12.34
CA GLU A 47 3.70 3.23 11.18
C GLU A 47 3.15 2.65 9.88
N LEU A 48 2.63 1.42 9.89
CA LEU A 48 1.93 0.82 8.77
C LEU A 48 0.70 1.66 8.36
N CYS A 49 -0.09 2.11 9.33
CA CYS A 49 -1.19 3.04 9.09
C CYS A 49 -0.69 4.35 8.49
N ASN A 50 0.43 4.88 8.97
CA ASN A 50 1.03 6.08 8.39
C ASN A 50 1.56 5.86 6.98
N GLU A 51 2.10 4.69 6.65
CA GLU A 51 2.59 4.34 5.31
C GLU A 51 1.46 4.11 4.29
N ALA A 52 0.29 3.69 4.76
CA ALA A 52 -0.90 3.55 3.91
C ALA A 52 -1.53 4.90 3.52
N LYS A 53 -1.33 5.97 4.32
CA LYS A 53 -1.96 7.29 4.08
C LYS A 53 -1.54 7.91 2.75
N VAL A 54 -2.50 8.50 2.04
CA VAL A 54 -2.27 9.31 0.85
C VAL A 54 -1.86 10.72 1.27
N GLU A 55 -0.56 11.00 1.19
CA GLU A 55 -0.02 12.32 1.49
C GLU A 55 0.18 13.14 0.21
N HIS A 56 -0.02 14.45 0.32
CA HIS A 56 0.12 15.41 -0.78
C HIS A 56 1.24 16.40 -0.48
N CYS A 57 1.94 16.84 -1.53
CA CYS A 57 3.07 17.74 -1.37
C CYS A 57 2.64 19.07 -0.76
N ARG A 58 3.29 19.45 0.35
CA ARG A 58 3.04 20.65 1.14
C ARG A 58 4.00 21.80 0.85
N ALA A 59 4.66 21.79 -0.31
CA ALA A 59 5.54 22.90 -0.70
C ALA A 59 4.72 24.19 -0.86
N THR A 60 5.01 25.19 -0.03
CA THR A 60 4.26 26.47 0.02
C THR A 60 5.03 27.66 -0.53
N ARG A 61 6.37 27.61 -0.62
CA ARG A 61 7.15 28.83 -0.85
C ARG A 61 7.32 29.28 -2.30
N ASP A 62 7.48 28.42 -3.30
CA ASP A 62 7.94 28.90 -4.62
C ASP A 62 7.33 28.22 -5.86
N LEU A 63 6.32 27.36 -5.72
CA LEU A 63 5.61 26.76 -6.85
C LEU A 63 4.15 26.62 -6.46
N ARG A 64 3.23 27.01 -7.36
CA ARG A 64 1.77 26.78 -7.27
C ARG A 64 1.50 25.51 -6.47
N SER A 65 0.77 25.59 -5.35
CA SER A 65 0.63 24.54 -4.34
C SER A 65 0.69 23.15 -4.97
N CYS A 66 1.88 22.53 -4.92
CA CYS A 66 2.23 21.41 -5.81
C CYS A 66 1.16 20.31 -5.74
N ARG A 67 0.72 19.98 -4.52
CA ARG A 67 -0.37 19.04 -4.22
C ARG A 67 -0.28 17.68 -4.93
N ARG A 68 0.83 17.35 -5.58
CA ARG A 68 1.09 16.02 -6.14
C ARG A 68 1.25 15.01 -5.02
N PHE A 69 0.92 13.76 -5.30
CA PHE A 69 1.09 12.67 -4.35
C PHE A 69 2.54 12.52 -3.92
N VAL A 70 2.72 12.24 -2.64
CA VAL A 70 4.04 12.02 -2.04
C VAL A 70 4.30 10.52 -1.97
N HIS A 71 5.27 10.08 -2.76
CA HIS A 71 5.70 8.68 -2.82
C HIS A 71 6.80 8.34 -1.81
N CYS A 72 7.48 9.36 -1.27
CA CYS A 72 8.68 9.19 -0.47
C CYS A 72 8.57 9.92 0.88
N VAL A 73 9.23 9.39 1.90
CA VAL A 73 9.44 10.06 3.20
C VAL A 73 10.80 10.73 3.22
N LEU A 74 10.90 11.87 3.89
CA LEU A 74 12.18 12.55 4.10
C LEU A 74 13.05 11.74 5.07
N THR A 75 14.30 11.43 4.69
CA THR A 75 15.20 10.63 5.53
C THR A 75 15.62 11.35 6.82
N SER A 76 15.62 12.68 6.82
CA SER A 76 16.01 13.48 8.00
C SER A 76 15.00 13.46 9.13
N CYS A 77 13.71 13.22 8.84
CA CYS A 77 12.65 13.35 9.86
C CYS A 77 11.47 12.37 9.68
N GLY A 78 11.49 11.48 8.70
CA GLY A 78 10.44 10.49 8.43
C GLY A 78 9.14 11.05 7.84
N HIS A 79 9.03 12.35 7.58
CA HIS A 79 7.78 12.97 7.12
C HIS A 79 7.59 12.85 5.59
N ALA A 80 6.44 12.32 5.17
CA ALA A 80 5.96 12.32 3.79
C ALA A 80 5.36 13.69 3.39
N SER A 81 6.19 14.74 3.38
CA SER A 81 5.72 16.13 3.26
C SER A 81 5.98 16.78 1.90
N LEU A 82 6.92 16.24 1.12
CA LEU A 82 7.38 16.82 -0.14
C LEU A 82 7.46 15.74 -1.21
N CYS A 83 7.04 16.06 -2.44
CA CYS A 83 7.36 15.20 -3.59
C CYS A 83 8.85 15.33 -3.94
N GLU A 84 9.35 14.42 -4.78
CA GLU A 84 10.75 14.33 -5.15
C GLU A 84 11.31 15.67 -5.67
N GLU A 85 10.59 16.36 -6.55
CA GLU A 85 11.07 17.61 -7.14
C GLU A 85 11.03 18.78 -6.16
N CYS A 86 10.05 18.82 -5.26
CA CYS A 86 9.99 19.84 -4.22
C CYS A 86 11.01 19.61 -3.12
N SER A 87 11.39 18.36 -2.84
CA SER A 87 12.45 18.03 -1.87
C SER A 87 13.84 18.52 -2.29
N GLN A 88 14.06 18.74 -3.59
CA GLN A 88 15.29 19.32 -4.12
C GLN A 88 15.34 20.85 -3.96
N ARG A 89 14.16 21.50 -3.98
CA ARG A 89 14.01 22.96 -3.93
C ARG A 89 13.83 23.51 -2.52
N CYS A 90 13.46 22.66 -1.57
CA CYS A 90 13.30 23.04 -0.17
C CYS A 90 14.53 22.62 0.65
N ASP A 91 14.92 23.46 1.62
CA ASP A 91 16.00 23.16 2.56
C ASP A 91 15.50 22.65 3.91
N VAL A 92 14.20 22.77 4.19
CA VAL A 92 13.58 22.39 5.48
C VAL A 92 12.28 21.63 5.25
N CYS A 93 11.97 20.71 6.17
CA CYS A 93 10.68 20.03 6.18
C CYS A 93 9.53 21.02 6.48
N PRO A 94 8.46 21.07 5.66
CA PRO A 94 7.31 21.96 5.90
C PRO A 94 6.54 21.66 7.20
N ILE A 95 6.68 20.45 7.75
CA ILE A 95 5.94 20.00 8.94
C ILE A 95 6.73 20.35 10.21
N CYS A 96 7.94 19.81 10.35
CA CYS A 96 8.73 19.90 11.58
C CYS A 96 9.91 20.88 11.51
N ARG A 97 10.14 21.51 10.34
CA ARG A 97 11.25 22.46 10.08
C ARG A 97 12.66 21.90 10.27
N VAL A 98 12.82 20.58 10.45
CA VAL A 98 14.13 19.91 10.42
C VAL A 98 14.80 20.14 9.06
N PRO A 99 16.09 20.52 9.01
CA PRO A 99 16.83 20.69 7.76
C PRO A 99 16.87 19.40 6.94
N LEU A 100 16.76 19.54 5.62
CA LEU A 100 16.94 18.42 4.70
C LEU A 100 18.44 18.22 4.45
N GLN A 101 18.87 16.96 4.40
CA GLN A 101 20.25 16.64 4.05
C GLN A 101 20.56 17.15 2.64
N ARG A 102 21.69 17.84 2.46
CA ARG A 102 22.06 18.37 1.14
C ARG A 102 22.68 17.31 0.24
N GLU A 103 23.40 16.36 0.83
CA GLU A 103 24.15 15.29 0.18
C GLU A 103 23.65 13.92 0.65
N GLY A 104 23.56 12.94 -0.25
CA GLY A 104 23.01 11.60 0.02
C GLY A 104 21.52 11.43 -0.36
N LEU A 105 20.94 10.30 0.03
CA LEU A 105 19.53 9.98 -0.22
C LEU A 105 18.62 10.88 0.65
N ARG A 106 18.08 11.95 0.06
CA ARG A 106 17.20 12.91 0.75
C ARG A 106 15.85 12.33 1.16
N HIS A 107 15.42 11.29 0.47
CA HIS A 107 14.13 10.68 0.66
C HIS A 107 14.24 9.17 0.43
N ARG A 108 13.35 8.43 1.09
CA ARG A 108 13.19 6.98 0.94
C ARG A 108 11.78 6.70 0.42
N LEU A 109 11.65 5.72 -0.47
CA LEU A 109 10.35 5.32 -0.97
C LEU A 109 9.48 4.82 0.20
N ARG A 110 8.18 5.10 0.17
CA ARG A 110 7.26 4.61 1.19
C ARG A 110 6.91 3.16 0.95
N LEU A 111 6.65 2.42 2.04
CA LEU A 111 6.45 0.96 1.99
C LEU A 111 5.40 0.53 0.95
N TYR A 112 4.28 1.26 0.85
CA TYR A 112 3.25 0.97 -0.16
C TYR A 112 3.81 0.98 -1.59
N TYR A 113 4.62 1.99 -1.93
CA TYR A 113 5.22 2.08 -3.26
C TYR A 113 6.45 1.18 -3.42
N GLU A 114 7.16 0.85 -2.35
CA GLU A 114 8.18 -0.22 -2.36
C GLU A 114 7.54 -1.56 -2.76
N CYS A 115 6.39 -1.91 -2.18
CA CYS A 115 5.63 -3.11 -2.53
C CYS A 115 5.12 -3.09 -3.98
N ILE A 116 4.74 -1.92 -4.52
CA ILE A 116 4.41 -1.78 -5.96
C ILE A 116 5.65 -2.01 -6.82
N GLY A 117 6.77 -1.36 -6.49
CA GLY A 117 8.02 -1.49 -7.23
C GLY A 117 8.56 -2.93 -7.25
N ALA A 118 8.35 -3.65 -6.15
CA ALA A 118 8.69 -5.06 -6.02
C ALA A 118 7.68 -6.01 -6.70
N GLY A 119 6.57 -5.51 -7.24
CA GLY A 119 5.54 -6.32 -7.87
C GLY A 119 4.63 -7.09 -6.91
N LEU A 120 4.74 -6.85 -5.60
CA LEU A 120 3.87 -7.43 -4.56
C LEU A 120 2.45 -6.89 -4.69
N ILE A 121 2.31 -5.58 -4.96
CA ILE A 121 1.01 -4.95 -5.22
C ILE A 121 0.87 -4.71 -6.73
N SER A 122 -0.24 -5.16 -7.29
CA SER A 122 -0.54 -4.91 -8.71
C SER A 122 -0.78 -3.42 -8.96
N LYS A 123 -0.09 -2.85 -9.96
CA LYS A 123 -0.24 -1.44 -10.37
C LYS A 123 -1.68 -1.08 -10.78
N ARG A 124 -2.50 -2.05 -11.21
CA ARG A 124 -3.93 -1.85 -11.50
C ARG A 124 -4.77 -1.46 -10.28
N CYS A 125 -4.30 -1.75 -9.06
CA CYS A 125 -4.93 -1.23 -7.85
C CYS A 125 -4.66 0.26 -7.67
N ASP A 126 -3.56 0.79 -8.24
CA ASP A 126 -3.18 2.20 -8.14
C ASP A 126 -3.99 3.08 -9.13
N ASP A 127 -4.31 2.58 -10.32
CA ASP A 127 -5.11 3.30 -11.33
C ASP A 127 -6.59 3.45 -10.91
N ARG A 128 -7.12 2.55 -10.08
CA ARG A 128 -8.48 2.67 -9.50
C ARG A 128 -8.64 3.87 -8.57
N PHE A 129 -7.55 4.47 -8.11
CA PHE A 129 -7.56 5.73 -7.37
C PHE A 129 -7.63 6.96 -8.27
N GLN A 130 -7.37 6.81 -9.58
CA GLN A 130 -7.29 7.91 -10.54
C GLN A 130 -8.56 8.02 -11.41
N ASP A 131 -9.29 6.93 -11.63
CA ASP A 131 -10.48 6.97 -12.48
C ASP A 131 -11.79 7.16 -11.69
N GLU A 132 -12.57 8.09 -12.25
CA GLU A 132 -13.76 8.78 -11.81
C GLU A 132 -14.90 7.91 -11.22
N GLU A 133 -15.73 8.57 -10.42
CA GLU A 133 -17.18 8.36 -10.23
C GLU A 133 -17.80 7.03 -10.66
N GLU A 134 -17.71 5.97 -9.84
CA GLU A 134 -18.81 5.01 -9.75
C GLU A 134 -18.77 4.19 -8.45
N SER A 135 -19.95 4.04 -7.85
CA SER A 135 -20.32 3.15 -6.75
C SER A 135 -20.13 3.67 -5.32
N GLU A 136 -21.28 3.84 -4.64
CA GLU A 136 -21.58 4.31 -3.27
C GLU A 136 -20.85 3.61 -2.11
N LYS A 137 -19.76 2.88 -2.35
CA LYS A 137 -18.95 2.20 -1.31
C LYS A 137 -17.44 2.24 -1.59
N LYS A 138 -16.92 3.26 -2.29
CA LYS A 138 -15.46 3.44 -2.40
C LYS A 138 -14.91 3.75 -1.00
N LEU A 139 -14.24 2.76 -0.40
CA LEU A 139 -13.39 2.95 0.78
C LEU A 139 -12.43 4.11 0.54
N ILE A 140 -12.17 4.92 1.57
CA ILE A 140 -11.17 6.00 1.53
C ILE A 140 -9.85 5.41 1.00
N PRO A 141 -9.13 6.09 0.08
CA PRO A 141 -7.92 5.56 -0.56
C PRO A 141 -6.89 4.96 0.42
N ASP A 142 -6.73 5.58 1.59
CA ASP A 142 -5.87 5.12 2.68
C ASP A 142 -6.22 3.70 3.15
N VAL A 143 -7.52 3.41 3.28
CA VAL A 143 -8.02 2.11 3.74
C VAL A 143 -7.76 1.03 2.69
N GLN A 144 -7.91 1.37 1.41
CA GLN A 144 -7.62 0.43 0.32
C GLN A 144 -6.12 0.09 0.26
N ARG A 145 -5.25 1.08 0.47
CA ARG A 145 -3.80 0.87 0.54
C ARG A 145 -3.41 -0.02 1.72
N LEU A 146 -4.07 0.18 2.86
CA LEU A 146 -3.86 -0.64 4.05
C LEU A 146 -4.27 -2.10 3.79
N TYR A 147 -5.44 -2.34 3.19
CA TYR A 147 -5.85 -3.70 2.81
C TYR A 147 -4.88 -4.35 1.84
N ALA A 148 -4.40 -3.62 0.83
CA ALA A 148 -3.39 -4.17 -0.09
C ALA A 148 -2.10 -4.59 0.62
N LEU A 149 -1.66 -3.84 1.64
CA LEU A 149 -0.50 -4.23 2.46
C LEU A 149 -0.79 -5.47 3.31
N PHE A 150 -2.00 -5.60 3.85
CA PHE A 150 -2.42 -6.80 4.57
C PHE A 150 -2.54 -8.02 3.65
N ASP A 151 -3.04 -7.87 2.44
CA ASP A 151 -3.11 -8.95 1.45
C ASP A 151 -1.69 -9.46 1.15
N VAL A 152 -0.74 -8.55 0.92
CA VAL A 152 0.69 -8.91 0.74
C VAL A 152 1.23 -9.64 1.98
N ALA A 153 0.95 -9.14 3.18
CA ALA A 153 1.40 -9.77 4.41
C ALA A 153 0.82 -11.19 4.57
N PHE A 154 -0.46 -11.38 4.25
CA PHE A 154 -1.14 -12.66 4.32
C PHE A 154 -0.61 -13.65 3.28
N GLU A 155 -0.48 -13.22 2.03
CA GLU A 155 0.05 -14.04 0.92
C GLU A 155 1.51 -14.48 1.16
N ASN A 156 2.30 -13.67 1.88
CA ASN A 156 3.70 -13.96 2.17
C ASN A 156 3.93 -14.53 3.59
N ASN A 157 2.87 -14.96 4.27
CA ASN A 157 2.93 -15.58 5.60
C ASN A 157 3.66 -14.73 6.66
N LEU A 158 3.48 -13.41 6.62
CA LEU A 158 4.01 -12.48 7.63
C LEU A 158 3.13 -12.49 8.89
N SER A 159 3.05 -13.67 9.52
CA SER A 159 2.20 -13.93 10.69
C SER A 159 2.54 -13.04 11.88
N SER A 160 3.81 -12.65 12.05
CA SER A 160 4.25 -11.71 13.08
C SER A 160 3.50 -10.38 13.01
N LEU A 161 3.42 -9.78 11.81
CA LEU A 161 2.73 -8.52 11.59
C LEU A 161 1.22 -8.65 11.86
N ILE A 162 0.61 -9.74 11.37
CA ILE A 162 -0.81 -10.02 11.59
C ILE A 162 -1.11 -10.15 13.08
N CYS A 163 -0.30 -10.92 13.81
CA CYS A 163 -0.43 -11.07 15.26
C CYS A 163 -0.23 -9.74 15.99
N HIS A 164 0.77 -8.94 15.63
CA HIS A 164 0.98 -7.62 16.21
C HIS A 164 -0.22 -6.70 15.98
N CYS A 165 -0.79 -6.67 14.78
CA CYS A 165 -1.99 -5.88 14.50
C CYS A 165 -3.20 -6.33 15.32
N ILE A 166 -3.43 -7.64 15.47
CA ILE A 166 -4.54 -8.17 16.28
C ILE A 166 -4.33 -7.84 17.77
N LEU A 167 -3.13 -8.08 18.30
CA LEU A 167 -2.79 -7.79 19.69
C LEU A 167 -2.85 -6.29 19.99
N PHE A 168 -2.36 -5.45 19.08
CA PHE A 168 -2.43 -3.99 19.20
C PHE A 168 -3.88 -3.50 19.26
N ASN A 169 -4.75 -4.00 18.38
CA ASN A 169 -6.18 -3.67 18.42
C ASN A 169 -6.84 -4.16 19.72
N HIS A 170 -6.51 -5.37 20.19
CA HIS A 170 -7.03 -5.88 21.45
C HIS A 170 -6.53 -5.04 22.64
N TYR A 171 -5.27 -4.60 22.64
CA TYR A 171 -4.72 -3.75 23.69
C TYR A 171 -5.39 -2.38 23.72
N ILE A 172 -5.66 -1.77 22.55
CA ILE A 172 -6.44 -0.53 22.47
C ILE A 172 -7.86 -0.72 22.99
N LEU A 173 -8.57 -1.77 22.57
CA LEU A 173 -9.94 -2.01 23.02
C LEU A 173 -10.02 -2.29 24.53
N VAL A 174 -9.06 -3.04 25.08
CA VAL A 174 -8.96 -3.26 26.53
C VAL A 174 -8.58 -1.98 27.26
N PHE A 175 -7.67 -1.17 26.72
CA PHE A 175 -7.27 0.10 27.32
C PHE A 175 -8.43 1.10 27.31
N GLU A 176 -9.14 1.27 26.19
CA GLU A 176 -10.33 2.13 26.09
C GLU A 176 -11.45 1.67 27.04
N HIS A 177 -11.70 0.35 27.11
CA HIS A 177 -12.69 -0.21 28.04
C HIS A 177 -12.29 -0.04 29.51
N TRP A 178 -10.99 -0.20 29.83
CA TRP A 178 -10.48 0.04 31.18
C TRP A 178 -10.47 1.53 31.53
N SER A 179 -10.16 2.42 30.57
CA SER A 179 -10.22 3.87 30.73
C SER A 179 -11.65 4.35 30.98
N MET A 180 -12.64 3.80 30.28
CA MET A 180 -14.07 4.07 30.56
C MET A 180 -14.47 3.62 31.97
N LEU A 181 -14.08 2.41 32.39
CA LEU A 181 -14.38 1.89 33.73
C LEU A 181 -13.69 2.67 34.86
N VAL A 182 -12.47 3.18 34.62
CA VAL A 182 -11.74 4.00 35.60
C VAL A 182 -12.31 5.43 35.68
N PHE A 183 -12.86 5.97 34.59
CA PHE A 183 -13.54 7.27 34.60
C PHE A 183 -14.90 7.23 35.31
N GLU A 184 -15.71 6.19 35.09
CA GLU A 184 -17.00 6.02 35.79
C GLU A 184 -16.83 5.76 37.30
N GLY A 185 -15.66 5.25 37.73
CA GLY A 185 -15.32 5.07 39.15
C GLY A 185 -14.90 6.35 39.89
N SER A 186 -14.68 7.46 39.19
CA SER A 186 -14.19 8.73 39.79
C SER A 186 -15.29 9.76 40.06
N GLU A 187 -16.53 9.56 39.60
CA GLU A 187 -17.67 10.46 39.88
C GLU A 187 -18.59 9.96 41.03
N ALA A 188 -18.21 8.87 41.71
CA ALA A 188 -19.01 8.26 42.77
C ALA A 188 -18.33 8.28 44.15
N ASN A 189 -17.67 9.38 44.53
CA ASN A 189 -17.23 9.62 45.91
C ASN A 189 -17.37 11.08 46.35
#